data_AF-A0A3D1XPK9-F1
#
_entry.id   AF-A0A3D1XPK9-F1
#
_cell.length_a   1.000
_cell.length_b   1.000
_cell.length_c   1.000
_cell.angle_alpha   90.00
_cell.angle_beta   90.00
_cell.angle_gamma   90.00
#
_symmetry.space_group_name_H-M   'P 1'
#
loop_
_entity.id
_entity.type
_entity.pdbx_description
1 polymer ?
#
loop_
_entity_poly.entity_id
_entity_poly.type
_entity_poly.pdbx_seq_one_letter_code
_entity_poly.pdbx_strand_id
1 'polypeptide(L)'
;MDAKVGTLKRDEVSEQSQWDLSGLYSSDEEWNSELEALERELPGYASFQGTLAQTSATLKACIEFDMNFSRKLEKLYTFAHLKNDEDKTNSFYQGNFEKVMRLLNEAGSASSFIRPEIMAIPQDQMAQFLEEKEIEFYKYHLEQILRYREHTLTDKEEKL
;
A
#
# COMPACT_ATOMS: atom_id res chain seq x y z
N MET A 1 16.49 25.20 -40.74
CA MET A 1 15.92 24.39 -39.64
C MET A 1 14.86 23.53 -40.28
N ASP A 2 15.17 22.25 -40.51
CA ASP A 2 14.18 21.29 -40.97
C ASP A 2 13.30 20.93 -39.77
N ALA A 3 12.10 21.50 -39.73
CA ALA A 3 11.11 21.07 -38.75
C ALA A 3 10.78 19.60 -39.06
N LYS A 4 11.07 18.68 -38.13
CA LYS A 4 10.57 17.30 -38.19
C LYS A 4 9.04 17.37 -38.15
N VAL A 5 8.39 17.19 -39.30
CA VAL A 5 6.94 17.07 -39.39
C VAL A 5 6.57 15.61 -39.10
N GLY A 6 6.35 15.29 -37.82
CA GLY A 6 5.95 13.95 -37.37
C GLY A 6 5.69 13.91 -35.87
N THR A 7 4.87 12.96 -35.41
CA THR A 7 4.66 12.70 -33.98
C THR A 7 5.97 12.20 -33.38
N LEU A 8 6.47 12.86 -32.34
CA LEU A 8 7.69 12.47 -31.64
C LEU A 8 7.48 11.16 -30.88
N LYS A 9 8.49 10.30 -30.88
CA LYS A 9 8.58 9.20 -29.91
C LYS A 9 8.94 9.74 -28.53
N ARG A 10 8.67 8.95 -27.48
CA ARG A 10 8.93 9.36 -26.08
C ARG A 10 10.40 9.72 -25.84
N ASP A 11 11.33 8.94 -26.41
CA ASP A 11 12.78 9.16 -26.32
C ASP A 11 13.29 10.37 -27.12
N GLU A 12 12.47 10.93 -28.01
CA GLU A 12 12.78 12.16 -28.78
C GLU A 12 12.29 13.44 -28.08
N VAL A 13 11.49 13.33 -27.01
CA VAL A 13 11.00 14.48 -26.24
C VAL A 13 12.11 15.00 -25.33
N SER A 14 12.39 16.30 -25.38
CA SER A 14 13.41 16.93 -24.51
C SER A 14 13.10 16.73 -23.03
N GLU A 15 14.11 16.46 -22.20
CA GLU A 15 13.98 16.29 -20.74
C GLU A 15 13.20 17.42 -20.05
N GLN A 16 13.40 18.68 -20.47
CA GLN A 16 12.69 19.85 -19.92
C GLN A 16 11.16 19.80 -20.14
N SER A 17 10.70 18.98 -21.07
CA SER A 17 9.28 18.75 -21.38
C SER A 17 8.79 17.41 -20.82
N GLN A 18 9.60 16.73 -20.01
CA GLN A 18 9.24 15.50 -19.30
C GLN A 18 9.05 15.81 -17.82
N TRP A 19 8.19 15.05 -17.13
CA TRP A 19 8.20 15.07 -15.66
C TRP A 19 9.51 14.48 -15.13
N ASP A 20 9.96 14.96 -13.98
CA ASP A 20 11.13 14.43 -13.29
C ASP A 20 10.68 13.46 -12.18
N LEU A 21 11.03 12.18 -12.34
CA LEU A 21 10.71 11.13 -11.37
C LEU A 21 11.88 10.79 -10.43
N SER A 22 13.01 11.49 -10.54
CA SER A 22 14.19 11.27 -9.69
C SER A 22 13.92 11.52 -8.21
N GLY A 23 12.89 12.31 -7.89
CA GLY A 23 12.41 12.50 -6.52
C GLY A 23 11.74 11.26 -5.91
N LEU A 24 11.36 10.27 -6.71
CA LEU A 24 10.89 8.96 -6.25
C LEU A 24 12.04 7.94 -6.25
N TYR A 25 12.69 7.77 -7.40
CA TYR A 25 13.79 6.83 -7.60
C TYR A 25 14.81 7.40 -8.58
N SER A 26 16.08 7.31 -8.22
CA SER A 26 17.19 7.78 -9.05
C SER A 26 17.51 6.86 -10.23
N SER A 27 17.14 5.57 -10.12
CA SER A 27 17.30 4.59 -11.19
C SER A 27 16.30 3.43 -11.11
N ASP A 28 16.18 2.68 -12.20
CA ASP A 28 15.37 1.46 -12.25
C ASP A 28 15.92 0.35 -11.34
N GLU A 29 17.22 0.32 -11.08
CA GLU A 29 17.87 -0.60 -10.12
C GLU A 29 17.49 -0.29 -8.68
N GLU A 30 17.43 0.99 -8.29
CA GLU A 30 16.98 1.42 -6.96
C GLU A 30 15.53 0.99 -6.74
N TRP A 31 14.67 1.24 -7.74
CA TRP A 31 13.27 0.82 -7.72
C TRP A 31 13.13 -0.70 -7.60
N ASN A 32 13.88 -1.47 -8.40
CA ASN A 32 13.81 -2.94 -8.36
C ASN A 32 14.31 -3.50 -7.02
N SER A 33 15.36 -2.90 -6.44
CA SER A 33 15.86 -3.29 -5.13
C SER A 33 14.83 -3.02 -4.01
N GLU A 34 14.13 -1.88 -4.05
CA GLU A 34 13.08 -1.58 -3.06
C GLU A 34 11.86 -2.50 -3.24
N LEU A 35 11.49 -2.84 -4.49
CA LEU A 35 10.44 -3.80 -4.79
C LEU A 35 10.75 -5.17 -4.17
N GLU A 36 11.93 -5.74 -4.47
CA GLU A 36 12.32 -7.05 -3.94
C GLU A 36 12.44 -7.04 -2.41
N ALA A 37 12.87 -5.93 -1.82
CA ALA A 37 12.91 -5.79 -0.35
C ALA A 37 11.50 -5.84 0.24
N LEU A 38 10.55 -5.11 -0.37
CA LEU A 38 9.16 -5.07 0.09
C LEU A 38 8.44 -6.41 -0.10
N GLU A 39 8.69 -7.12 -1.20
CA GLU A 39 8.17 -8.49 -1.41
C GLU A 39 8.58 -9.45 -0.28
N ARG A 40 9.80 -9.29 0.27
CA ARG A 40 10.27 -10.10 1.41
C ARG A 40 9.63 -9.70 2.74
N GLU A 41 9.10 -8.49 2.86
CA GLU A 41 8.36 -8.05 4.05
C GLU A 41 6.93 -8.62 4.07
N LEU A 42 6.35 -8.92 2.91
CA LEU A 42 4.95 -9.37 2.76
C LEU A 42 4.52 -10.51 3.71
N PRO A 43 5.32 -11.58 3.95
CA PRO A 43 4.95 -12.64 4.89
C PRO A 43 4.75 -12.15 6.34
N GLY A 44 5.24 -10.97 6.68
CA GLY A 44 5.10 -10.35 8.01
C GLY A 44 3.64 -10.18 8.45
N TYR A 45 2.70 -9.97 7.51
CA TYR A 45 1.26 -9.88 7.82
C TYR A 45 0.74 -11.10 8.57
N ALA A 46 1.22 -12.30 8.22
CA ALA A 46 0.76 -13.55 8.82
C ALA A 46 1.07 -13.63 10.33
N SER A 47 2.06 -12.86 10.82
CA SER A 47 2.40 -12.83 12.25
C SER A 47 1.37 -12.09 13.11
N PHE A 48 0.52 -11.25 12.50
CA PHE A 48 -0.49 -10.47 13.20
C PHE A 48 -1.87 -11.11 13.18
N GLN A 49 -2.12 -12.03 12.25
CA GLN A 49 -3.44 -12.64 12.07
C GLN A 49 -3.87 -13.44 13.31
N GLY A 50 -5.06 -13.18 13.82
CA GLY A 50 -5.62 -13.76 15.03
C GLY A 50 -5.06 -13.19 16.33
N THR A 51 -4.27 -12.12 16.28
CA THR A 51 -3.54 -11.58 17.45
C THR A 51 -3.98 -10.18 17.85
N LEU A 52 -4.76 -9.46 17.02
CA LEU A 52 -5.03 -8.03 17.22
C LEU A 52 -5.80 -7.70 18.50
N ALA A 53 -6.55 -8.67 19.04
CA ALA A 53 -7.25 -8.55 20.31
C ALA A 53 -6.38 -8.84 21.55
N GLN A 54 -5.12 -9.27 21.39
CA GLN A 54 -4.29 -9.68 22.54
C GLN A 54 -3.86 -8.49 23.39
N THR A 55 -3.32 -7.44 22.76
CA THR A 55 -2.88 -6.21 23.42
C THR A 55 -2.98 -5.02 22.46
N SER A 56 -3.12 -3.82 23.01
CA SER A 56 -2.97 -2.53 22.32
C SER A 56 -1.64 -2.43 21.57
N ALA A 57 -0.54 -2.88 22.19
CA ALA A 57 0.78 -2.93 21.57
C ALA A 57 0.82 -3.83 20.32
N THR A 58 0.17 -5.00 20.34
CA THR A 58 0.05 -5.89 19.17
C THR A 58 -0.77 -5.24 18.06
N LEU A 59 -1.91 -4.63 18.40
CA LEU A 59 -2.74 -3.90 17.46
C LEU A 59 -1.97 -2.76 16.80
N LYS A 60 -1.29 -1.94 17.61
CA LYS A 60 -0.42 -0.86 17.16
C LYS A 60 0.65 -1.36 16.19
N ALA A 61 1.37 -2.43 16.56
CA ALA A 61 2.43 -2.99 15.72
C ALA A 61 1.90 -3.44 14.36
N CYS A 62 0.70 -4.01 14.30
CA CYS A 62 0.05 -4.37 13.04
C CYS A 62 -0.27 -3.13 12.18
N ILE A 63 -0.87 -2.08 12.78
CA ILE A 63 -1.18 -0.83 12.07
C ILE A 63 0.09 -0.16 11.55
N GLU A 64 1.14 -0.11 12.37
CA GLU A 64 2.45 0.44 11.97
C GLU A 64 3.05 -0.34 10.82
N PHE A 65 2.98 -1.68 10.86
CA PHE A 65 3.44 -2.52 9.78
C PHE A 65 2.67 -2.25 8.48
N ASP A 66 1.33 -2.27 8.53
CA ASP A 66 0.46 -2.06 7.38
C ASP A 66 0.64 -0.66 6.75
N MET A 67 0.73 0.39 7.57
CA MET A 67 0.97 1.76 7.10
C MET A 67 2.35 1.93 6.46
N ASN A 68 3.40 1.37 7.07
CA ASN A 68 4.75 1.44 6.52
C ASN A 68 4.88 0.65 5.21
N PHE A 69 4.28 -0.54 5.16
CA PHE A 69 4.24 -1.37 3.96
C PHE A 69 3.49 -0.64 2.83
N SER A 70 2.29 -0.13 3.12
CA SER A 70 1.45 0.58 2.16
C SER A 70 2.14 1.82 1.60
N ARG A 71 2.87 2.57 2.44
CA ARG A 71 3.62 3.76 2.00
C ARG A 71 4.74 3.42 1.02
N LYS A 72 5.52 2.36 1.28
CA LYS A 72 6.56 1.89 0.36
C LYS A 72 5.95 1.39 -0.95
N LEU A 73 4.86 0.62 -0.85
CA LEU A 73 4.12 0.12 -2.01
C LEU A 73 3.57 1.24 -2.88
N GLU A 74 3.00 2.30 -2.28
CA GLU A 74 2.47 3.46 -2.99
C GLU A 74 3.57 4.21 -3.76
N LYS A 75 4.76 4.36 -3.16
CA LYS A 75 5.94 4.94 -3.82
C LYS A 75 6.37 4.12 -5.04
N LEU A 76 6.50 2.80 -4.89
CA LEU A 76 6.82 1.86 -5.97
C LEU A 76 5.79 1.92 -7.10
N TYR A 77 4.51 1.90 -6.73
CA TYR A 77 3.38 1.96 -7.65
C TYR A 77 3.39 3.25 -8.45
N THR A 78 3.54 4.39 -7.77
CA THR A 78 3.52 5.70 -8.40
C THR A 78 4.60 5.82 -9.47
N PHE A 79 5.83 5.39 -9.16
CA PHE A 79 6.93 5.41 -10.14
C PHE A 79 6.62 4.52 -11.36
N ALA A 80 6.23 3.26 -11.13
CA ALA A 80 5.97 2.31 -12.20
C ALA A 80 4.76 2.71 -13.07
N HIS A 81 3.71 3.24 -12.44
CA HIS A 81 2.52 3.75 -13.12
C HIS A 81 2.87 4.93 -14.02
N LEU A 82 3.58 5.94 -13.50
CA LEU A 82 3.98 7.11 -14.28
C LEU A 82 4.93 6.72 -15.40
N LYS A 83 5.93 5.86 -15.16
CA LYS A 83 6.82 5.36 -16.21
C LYS A 83 6.09 4.60 -17.32
N ASN A 84 5.08 3.82 -16.97
CA ASN A 84 4.24 3.12 -17.94
C ASN A 84 3.31 4.09 -18.72
N ASP A 85 2.92 5.22 -18.13
CA ASP A 85 2.13 6.26 -18.80
C ASP A 85 2.97 7.11 -19.78
N GLU A 86 4.28 7.18 -19.61
CA GLU A 86 5.18 7.88 -20.53
C GLU A 86 5.16 7.29 -21.95
N ASP A 87 5.10 5.97 -22.06
CA ASP A 87 4.99 5.23 -23.30
C ASP A 87 4.33 3.86 -23.07
N LYS A 88 3.05 3.78 -23.42
CA LYS A 88 2.24 2.55 -23.32
C LYS A 88 2.67 1.43 -24.26
N THR A 89 3.70 1.62 -25.10
CA THR A 89 4.28 0.56 -25.95
C THR A 89 5.59 0.01 -25.40
N ASN A 90 6.14 0.61 -24.34
CA ASN A 90 7.38 0.18 -23.73
C ASN A 90 7.16 -1.06 -22.83
N SER A 91 7.55 -2.23 -23.32
CA SER A 91 7.37 -3.51 -22.62
C SER A 91 8.11 -3.59 -21.28
N PHE A 92 9.22 -2.87 -21.11
CA PHE A 92 9.97 -2.86 -19.85
C PHE A 92 9.14 -2.20 -18.73
N TYR A 93 8.59 -1.02 -19.00
CA TYR A 93 7.78 -0.31 -18.01
C TYR A 93 6.38 -0.89 -17.83
N GLN A 94 5.80 -1.52 -18.87
CA GLN A 94 4.61 -2.37 -18.71
C GLN A 94 4.89 -3.51 -17.73
N GLY A 95 6.00 -4.25 -17.90
CA GLY A 95 6.37 -5.34 -17.00
C GLY A 95 6.63 -4.89 -15.57
N ASN A 96 7.26 -3.73 -15.38
CA ASN A 96 7.46 -3.16 -14.03
C ASN A 96 6.13 -2.77 -13.38
N PHE A 97 5.20 -2.18 -14.13
CA PHE A 97 3.86 -1.88 -13.64
C PHE A 97 3.10 -3.15 -13.25
N GLU A 98 3.15 -4.20 -14.07
CA GLU A 98 2.54 -5.50 -13.75
C GLU A 98 3.09 -6.15 -12.48
N LYS A 99 4.40 -6.05 -12.23
CA LYS A 99 5.02 -6.54 -10.98
C LYS A 99 4.45 -5.83 -9.76
N VAL A 100 4.36 -4.51 -9.76
CA VAL A 100 3.81 -3.78 -8.60
C VAL A 100 2.32 -4.02 -8.44
N MET A 101 1.56 -4.14 -9.54
CA MET A 101 0.15 -4.52 -9.47
C MET A 101 -0.05 -5.89 -8.83
N ARG A 102 0.86 -6.85 -9.09
CA ARG A 102 0.86 -8.15 -8.42
C ARG A 102 1.08 -8.01 -6.92
N LEU A 103 2.13 -7.29 -6.51
CA LEU A 103 2.43 -7.05 -5.10
C LEU A 103 1.28 -6.32 -4.39
N LEU A 104 0.61 -5.37 -5.07
CA LEU A 104 -0.56 -4.68 -4.53
C LEU A 104 -1.71 -5.64 -4.25
N ASN A 105 -2.01 -6.55 -5.18
CA ASN A 105 -3.04 -7.57 -4.99
C ASN A 105 -2.67 -8.55 -3.87
N GLU A 106 -1.41 -8.99 -3.82
CA GLU A 106 -0.91 -9.90 -2.79
C GLU A 106 -0.95 -9.25 -1.40
N ALA A 107 -0.56 -7.97 -1.30
CA ALA A 107 -0.65 -7.18 -0.07
C ALA A 107 -2.09 -7.01 0.38
N GLY A 108 -3.01 -6.66 -0.52
CA GLY A 108 -4.44 -6.55 -0.20
C GLY A 108 -5.04 -7.86 0.28
N SER A 109 -4.60 -8.99 -0.28
CA SER A 109 -5.00 -10.32 0.22
C SER A 109 -4.40 -10.59 1.61
N ALA A 110 -3.11 -10.30 1.80
CA ALA A 110 -2.41 -10.57 3.05
C ALA A 110 -2.90 -9.70 4.21
N SER A 111 -3.32 -8.46 3.96
CA SER A 111 -3.85 -7.53 4.98
C SER A 111 -5.37 -7.60 5.16
N SER A 112 -6.07 -8.41 4.35
CA SER A 112 -7.55 -8.47 4.35
C SER A 112 -8.18 -8.83 5.71
N PHE A 113 -7.45 -9.51 6.60
CA PHE A 113 -7.91 -9.86 7.94
C PHE A 113 -7.93 -8.68 8.92
N ILE A 114 -7.13 -7.63 8.68
CA ILE A 114 -6.89 -6.56 9.67
C ILE A 114 -8.20 -5.88 10.05
N ARG A 115 -8.98 -5.45 9.05
CA ARG A 115 -10.27 -4.78 9.28
C ARG A 115 -11.26 -5.67 10.04
N PRO A 116 -11.61 -6.90 9.58
CA PRO A 116 -12.56 -7.74 10.31
C PRO A 116 -12.07 -8.10 11.71
N GLU A 117 -10.78 -8.35 11.93
CA GLU A 117 -10.26 -8.63 13.28
C GLU A 117 -10.38 -7.42 14.21
N ILE A 118 -10.07 -6.21 13.75
CA ILE A 118 -10.31 -4.97 14.52
C ILE A 118 -11.79 -4.84 14.87
N MET A 119 -12.67 -5.10 13.90
CA MET A 119 -14.12 -5.01 14.08
C MET A 119 -14.65 -6.03 15.07
N ALA A 120 -14.01 -7.20 15.18
CA ALA A 120 -14.38 -8.27 16.11
C ALA A 120 -13.91 -8.05 17.56
N ILE A 121 -12.98 -7.13 17.83
CA ILE A 121 -12.52 -6.82 19.20
C ILE A 121 -13.72 -6.33 20.05
N PRO A 122 -14.02 -6.92 21.22
CA PRO A 122 -15.13 -6.48 22.07
C PRO A 122 -15.12 -4.98 22.35
N GLN A 123 -16.29 -4.34 22.37
CA GLN A 123 -16.41 -2.88 22.54
C GLN A 123 -15.69 -2.36 23.79
N ASP A 124 -15.88 -3.01 24.93
CA ASP A 124 -15.24 -2.60 26.19
C ASP A 124 -13.71 -2.71 26.12
N GLN A 125 -13.20 -3.74 25.44
CA GLN A 125 -11.76 -3.94 25.25
C GLN A 125 -11.17 -2.89 24.30
N MET A 126 -11.84 -2.62 23.17
CA MET A 126 -11.41 -1.58 22.26
C MET A 126 -11.45 -0.19 22.92
N ALA A 127 -12.47 0.09 23.73
CA ALA A 127 -12.55 1.33 24.50
C ALA A 127 -11.34 1.48 25.45
N GLN A 128 -10.88 0.39 26.07
CA GLN A 128 -9.64 0.42 26.87
C GLN A 128 -8.42 0.73 26.01
N PHE A 129 -8.24 0.05 24.87
CA PHE A 129 -7.11 0.30 23.98
C PHE A 129 -7.05 1.75 23.48
N LEU A 130 -8.20 2.37 23.16
CA LEU A 130 -8.28 3.75 22.68
C LEU A 130 -7.95 4.82 23.74
N GLU A 131 -7.86 4.44 25.00
CA GLU A 131 -7.41 5.31 26.11
C GLU A 131 -5.91 5.15 26.41
N GLU A 132 -5.25 4.16 25.81
CA GLU A 132 -3.82 3.93 26.03
C GLU A 132 -2.96 4.91 25.25
N LYS A 133 -1.95 5.47 25.92
CA LYS A 133 -1.05 6.49 25.35
C LYS A 133 -0.35 6.02 24.07
N GLU A 134 -0.05 4.73 23.95
CA GLU A 134 0.61 4.22 22.76
C GLU A 134 -0.28 4.18 21.51
N ILE A 135 -1.61 4.18 21.69
CA ILE A 135 -2.61 4.20 20.62
C ILE A 135 -2.98 5.62 20.20
N GLU A 136 -2.66 6.64 21.01
CA GLU A 136 -3.07 8.04 20.79
C GLU A 136 -2.87 8.53 19.35
N PHE A 137 -1.72 8.22 18.74
CA PHE A 137 -1.42 8.59 17.35
C PHE A 137 -2.32 7.88 16.31
N TYR A 138 -2.75 6.65 16.60
CA TYR A 138 -3.56 5.80 15.72
C TYR A 138 -5.05 5.84 16.05
N LYS A 139 -5.45 6.51 17.13
CA LYS A 139 -6.84 6.56 17.63
C LYS A 139 -7.84 6.96 16.55
N TYR A 140 -7.58 8.06 15.83
CA TYR A 140 -8.47 8.52 14.77
C TYR A 140 -8.62 7.49 13.65
N HIS A 141 -7.53 6.82 13.26
CA HIS A 141 -7.56 5.78 12.24
C HIS A 141 -8.43 4.58 12.68
N LEU A 142 -8.24 4.12 13.92
CA LEU A 142 -9.07 3.07 14.52
C LEU A 142 -10.54 3.47 14.61
N GLU A 143 -10.83 4.71 15.03
CA GLU A 143 -12.20 5.24 15.08
C GLU A 143 -12.85 5.26 13.69
N GLN A 144 -12.10 5.57 12.62
CA GLN A 144 -12.65 5.50 11.25
C GLN A 144 -12.99 4.06 10.83
N ILE A 145 -12.19 3.07 11.25
CA ILE A 145 -12.51 1.66 11.01
C ILE A 145 -13.79 1.28 11.77
N LEU A 146 -13.85 1.64 13.06
CA LEU A 146 -14.91 1.28 13.99
C LEU A 146 -16.22 2.04 13.77
N ARG A 147 -16.18 3.17 13.05
CA ARG A 147 -17.34 4.03 12.77
C ARG A 147 -18.54 3.28 12.22
N TYR A 148 -18.29 2.21 11.46
CA TYR A 148 -19.34 1.42 10.82
C TYR A 148 -19.70 0.15 11.59
N ARG A 149 -19.25 -0.03 12.84
CA ARG A 149 -19.50 -1.25 13.62
C ARG A 149 -20.98 -1.55 13.81
N GLU A 150 -21.80 -0.53 14.03
CA GLU A 150 -23.27 -0.69 14.13
C GLU A 150 -23.94 -1.03 12.79
N HIS A 151 -23.21 -0.94 11.69
CA HIS A 151 -23.66 -1.20 10.32
C HIS A 151 -22.87 -2.32 9.63
N THR A 152 -21.99 -3.00 10.37
CA THR A 152 -21.21 -4.14 9.87
C THR A 152 -21.86 -5.40 10.41
N LEU A 153 -22.31 -6.26 9.51
CA LEU A 153 -22.97 -7.50 9.88
C LEU A 153 -22.00 -8.42 10.62
N THR A 154 -22.52 -9.40 11.34
CA THR A 154 -21.67 -10.38 12.02
C THR A 154 -20.94 -11.25 10.98
N ASP A 155 -19.78 -11.85 11.32
CA ASP A 155 -18.99 -12.73 10.42
C ASP A 155 -19.83 -13.84 9.73
N LYS A 156 -21.00 -14.18 10.28
CA LYS A 156 -21.94 -15.15 9.72
C LYS A 156 -22.74 -14.64 8.52
N GLU A 157 -22.86 -13.33 8.36
CA GLU A 157 -23.76 -12.69 7.40
C GLU A 157 -23.00 -12.07 6.21
N GLU A 158 -21.71 -11.76 6.37
CA GLU A 158 -20.81 -11.28 5.28
C GLU A 158 -20.30 -12.41 4.36
N LYS A 159 -20.45 -13.68 4.75
CA LYS A 159 -20.22 -14.85 3.88
C LYS A 159 -21.52 -15.28 3.20
N LEU A 160 -21.93 -14.56 2.15
CA LEU A 160 -22.96 -14.99 1.20
C LEU A 160 -22.40 -15.03 -0.22
#